data_AF-A0A0V1A779-F1
#
_entry.id   AF-A0A0V1A779-F1
#
_cell.length_a   1.000
_cell.length_b   1.000
_cell.length_c   1.000
_cell.angle_alpha   90.00
_cell.angle_beta   90.00
_cell.angle_gamma   90.00
#
_symmetry.space_group_name_H-M   'P 1'
#
loop_
_entity.id
_entity.type
_entity.pdbx_description
1 polymer ?
#
loop_
_entity_poly.entity_id
_entity_poly.type
_entity_poly.pdbx_seq_one_letter_code
_entity_poly.pdbx_strand_id
1 'polypeptide(L)'
;LEIEGPFTLSASCHMEMLKYLKVVLQKNGELESLKELDNYVEFYDRSQCLTFDESAVESFKNYFASFPKIKWAVDCGIVTDDGCCSCCGGRLKQLTVSDEDFDSMKEEAFRGVRFQSLAKAFASFRQFLSENAPFDVVVDGYTTGSLGGPASNDVQLKRIEDLIRLLKSELNFKNVLLITRQRLMHSDLLHEMAKLYSVTNIFASDACLIDAALNSGKDCYIVSSEMPNLIWDKFNDQCQLNFLRWKEMRWICSEHADLNSSHQSTLQMPKPLCPNVEKNGDHGYHFRFVLTGNDDTNNKTKNIITWGIITFYKPKASLIKSNRQTSQTVLQINDCLQLI
;
A
#
# COMPACT_ATOMS: atom_id res chain seq x y z
N LEU A 1 -7.86 23.00 -16.44
CA LEU A 1 -6.53 22.93 -15.81
C LEU A 1 -6.07 21.50 -15.97
N GLU A 2 -5.23 21.25 -16.97
CA GLU A 2 -4.51 19.98 -17.08
C GLU A 2 -3.44 20.00 -16.00
N ILE A 3 -3.80 19.51 -14.81
CA ILE A 3 -2.83 19.25 -13.76
C ILE A 3 -2.20 17.91 -14.10
N GLU A 4 -1.00 17.94 -14.66
CA GLU A 4 -0.16 16.77 -14.85
C GLU A 4 0.72 16.61 -13.60
N GLY A 5 0.66 15.44 -12.96
CA GLY A 5 1.54 15.05 -11.85
C GLY A 5 0.83 14.56 -10.58
N PRO A 6 1.55 13.97 -9.61
CA PRO A 6 1.03 13.68 -8.29
C PRO A 6 0.75 14.99 -7.58
N PHE A 7 -0.50 15.20 -7.22
CA PHE A 7 -0.92 16.32 -6.38
C PHE A 7 -1.64 15.78 -5.16
N THR A 8 -1.51 16.49 -4.04
CA THR A 8 -2.26 16.15 -2.84
C THR A 8 -3.64 16.76 -2.91
N LEU A 9 -4.68 15.92 -2.83
CA LEU A 9 -6.03 16.38 -2.53
C LEU A 9 -6.23 16.39 -1.02
N SER A 10 -6.90 17.42 -0.51
CA SER A 10 -7.41 17.42 0.85
C SER A 10 -8.79 16.77 0.89
N ALA A 11 -9.22 16.34 2.08
CA ALA A 11 -10.57 15.82 2.27
C ALA A 11 -11.66 16.81 1.79
N SER A 12 -11.42 18.12 1.93
CA SER A 12 -12.33 19.16 1.45
C SER A 12 -12.53 19.17 -0.07
N CYS A 13 -11.58 18.67 -0.87
CA CYS A 13 -11.74 18.56 -2.31
C CYS A 13 -12.89 17.61 -2.69
N HIS A 14 -13.08 16.52 -1.94
CA HIS A 14 -14.20 15.59 -2.15
C HIS A 14 -15.55 16.30 -1.95
N MET A 15 -15.62 17.21 -0.97
CA MET A 15 -16.84 17.95 -0.63
C MET A 15 -17.20 19.01 -1.68
N GLU A 16 -16.21 19.74 -2.21
CA GLU A 16 -16.42 20.70 -3.29
C GLU A 16 -16.84 20.01 -4.58
N MET A 17 -16.20 18.89 -4.92
CA MET A 17 -16.60 18.09 -6.08
C MET A 17 -18.05 17.60 -5.93
N LEU A 18 -18.42 17.12 -4.74
CA LEU A 18 -19.78 16.66 -4.50
C LEU A 18 -20.83 17.76 -4.67
N LYS A 19 -20.55 18.98 -4.21
CA LYS A 19 -21.43 20.14 -4.43
C LYS A 19 -21.65 20.37 -5.93
N TYR A 20 -20.57 20.32 -6.71
CA TYR A 20 -20.64 20.44 -8.16
C TYR A 20 -21.46 19.30 -8.78
N LEU A 21 -21.21 18.04 -8.42
CA LEU A 21 -21.96 16.87 -8.92
C LEU A 21 -23.46 16.99 -8.66
N LYS A 22 -23.87 17.47 -7.48
CA LYS A 22 -25.27 17.71 -7.13
C LYS A 22 -25.91 18.79 -8.00
N VAL A 23 -25.18 19.87 -8.31
CA VAL A 23 -25.67 20.92 -9.23
C VAL A 23 -25.85 20.37 -10.64
N VAL A 24 -24.90 19.59 -11.14
CA VAL A 24 -25.00 18.94 -12.46
C VAL A 24 -26.17 17.95 -12.49
N LEU A 25 -26.37 17.15 -11.43
CA LEU A 25 -27.50 16.23 -11.31
C LEU A 25 -28.85 16.95 -11.44
N GLN A 26 -28.98 18.10 -10.77
CA GLN A 26 -30.21 18.91 -10.79
C GLN A 26 -30.46 19.62 -12.13
N LYS A 27 -29.41 20.15 -12.76
CA LYS A 27 -29.55 20.98 -13.98
C LYS A 27 -29.47 20.19 -15.28
N ASN A 28 -28.61 19.18 -15.33
CA ASN A 28 -28.23 18.46 -16.54
C ASN A 28 -28.67 16.99 -16.51
N GLY A 29 -29.07 16.48 -15.33
CA GLY A 29 -29.57 15.12 -15.15
C GLY A 29 -28.50 14.09 -14.79
N GLU A 30 -28.96 12.85 -14.60
CA GLU A 30 -28.14 11.76 -14.05
C GLU A 30 -26.95 11.37 -14.93
N LEU A 31 -27.14 11.34 -16.26
CA LEU A 31 -26.08 10.89 -17.19
C LEU A 31 -24.89 11.84 -17.19
N GLU A 32 -25.15 13.15 -17.24
CA GLU A 32 -24.09 14.15 -17.21
C GLU A 32 -23.40 14.18 -15.84
N SER A 33 -24.16 14.02 -14.76
CA SER A 33 -23.59 13.95 -13.41
C SER A 33 -22.65 12.75 -13.24
N LEU A 34 -23.00 11.59 -13.81
CA LEU A 34 -22.13 10.40 -13.78
C LEU A 34 -20.88 10.57 -14.65
N LYS A 35 -21.00 11.23 -15.80
CA LYS A 35 -19.86 11.55 -16.64
C LYS A 35 -18.86 12.46 -15.92
N GLU A 36 -19.34 13.45 -15.18
CA GLU A 36 -18.47 14.29 -14.35
C GLU A 36 -17.88 13.54 -13.15
N LEU A 37 -18.60 12.56 -12.60
CA LEU A 37 -18.05 11.67 -11.60
C LEU A 37 -16.94 10.77 -12.18
N ASP A 38 -17.09 10.28 -13.40
CA ASP A 38 -16.06 9.49 -14.08
C ASP A 38 -14.78 10.31 -14.25
N ASN A 39 -14.90 11.56 -14.74
CA ASN A 39 -13.77 12.50 -14.85
C ASN A 39 -13.10 12.73 -13.49
N TYR A 40 -13.89 12.83 -12.43
CA TYR A 40 -13.38 13.01 -11.08
C TYR A 40 -12.66 11.79 -10.55
N VAL A 41 -13.15 10.58 -10.83
CA VAL A 41 -12.48 9.33 -10.45
C VAL A 41 -11.12 9.22 -11.12
N GLU A 42 -11.02 9.53 -12.41
CA GLU A 42 -9.74 9.57 -13.13
C GLU A 42 -8.80 10.65 -12.56
N PHE A 43 -9.34 11.82 -12.21
CA PHE A 43 -8.57 12.86 -11.54
C PHE A 43 -8.09 12.43 -10.16
N TYR A 44 -8.95 11.80 -9.35
CA TYR A 44 -8.61 11.38 -8.01
C TYR A 44 -7.59 10.23 -8.02
N ASP A 45 -7.71 9.25 -8.93
CA ASP A 45 -6.71 8.19 -9.13
C ASP A 45 -5.32 8.80 -9.34
N ARG A 46 -5.17 9.85 -10.16
CA ARG A 46 -3.89 10.54 -10.39
C ARG A 46 -3.29 11.21 -9.14
N SER A 47 -4.10 11.60 -8.16
CA SER A 47 -3.58 12.17 -6.90
C SER A 47 -2.78 11.18 -6.07
N GLN A 48 -3.08 9.88 -6.20
CA GLN A 48 -2.58 8.78 -5.34
C GLN A 48 -2.71 9.06 -3.83
N CYS A 49 -3.59 10.00 -3.44
CA CYS A 49 -3.80 10.36 -2.05
C CYS A 49 -5.00 9.60 -1.49
N LEU A 50 -4.87 9.18 -0.25
CA LEU A 50 -5.93 8.44 0.45
C LEU A 50 -6.64 9.36 1.44
N THR A 51 -7.45 10.25 0.89
CA THR A 51 -8.10 11.36 1.62
C THR A 51 -9.61 11.22 1.68
N PHE A 52 -10.16 10.13 1.14
CA PHE A 52 -11.58 9.82 1.23
C PHE A 52 -11.91 9.36 2.66
N ASP A 53 -12.52 10.25 3.44
CA ASP A 53 -12.82 10.06 4.85
C ASP A 53 -14.31 9.75 5.10
N GLU A 54 -14.69 9.58 6.37
CA GLU A 54 -16.06 9.27 6.77
C GLU A 54 -17.07 10.37 6.34
N SER A 55 -16.65 11.64 6.34
CA SER A 55 -17.47 12.76 5.89
C SER A 55 -17.75 12.68 4.39
N ALA A 56 -16.72 12.37 3.59
CA ALA A 56 -16.85 12.12 2.17
C ALA A 56 -17.73 10.90 1.89
N VAL A 57 -17.55 9.81 2.63
CA VAL A 57 -18.39 8.60 2.55
C VAL A 57 -19.87 8.94 2.71
N GLU A 58 -20.24 9.63 3.79
CA GLU A 58 -21.64 9.94 4.07
C GLU A 58 -22.22 10.92 3.04
N SER A 59 -21.41 11.87 2.59
CA SER A 59 -21.85 12.86 1.62
C SER A 59 -22.05 12.26 0.23
N PHE A 60 -21.18 11.33 -0.20
CA PHE A 60 -21.34 10.57 -1.43
C PHE A 60 -22.52 9.59 -1.37
N LYS A 61 -22.77 8.92 -0.22
CA LYS A 61 -24.01 8.13 -0.01
C LYS A 61 -25.26 8.95 -0.33
N ASN A 62 -25.34 10.16 0.22
CA ASN A 62 -26.46 11.06 -0.02
C ASN A 62 -26.57 11.50 -1.49
N TYR A 63 -25.45 11.72 -2.18
CA TYR A 63 -25.46 12.00 -3.62
C TYR A 63 -26.00 10.84 -4.45
N PHE A 64 -25.52 9.62 -4.25
CA PHE A 64 -26.01 8.45 -4.98
C PHE A 64 -27.47 8.11 -4.67
N ALA A 65 -27.93 8.35 -3.44
CA ALA A 65 -29.34 8.22 -3.06
C ALA A 65 -30.25 9.27 -3.73
N SER A 66 -29.69 10.38 -4.24
CA SER A 66 -30.46 11.46 -4.87
C SER A 66 -30.83 11.16 -6.34
N PHE A 67 -30.43 10.03 -6.91
CA PHE A 67 -30.73 9.64 -8.28
C PHE A 67 -32.18 9.11 -8.39
N PRO A 68 -33.09 9.80 -9.10
CA PRO A 68 -34.50 9.38 -9.18
C PRO A 68 -34.75 8.13 -10.05
N LYS A 69 -33.92 7.86 -11.07
CA LYS A 69 -34.11 6.74 -12.01
C LYS A 69 -33.11 5.61 -11.76
N ILE A 70 -31.84 5.93 -11.53
CA ILE A 70 -30.80 4.93 -11.28
C ILE A 70 -30.78 4.59 -9.79
N LYS A 71 -31.16 3.35 -9.45
CA LYS A 71 -31.08 2.87 -8.07
C LYS A 71 -29.69 2.35 -7.76
N TRP A 72 -28.97 3.10 -6.93
CA TRP A 72 -27.67 2.73 -6.41
C TRP A 72 -27.80 2.03 -5.05
N ALA A 73 -26.99 0.99 -4.84
CA ALA A 73 -26.70 0.45 -3.52
C ALA A 73 -25.33 0.96 -3.06
N VAL A 74 -25.19 1.14 -1.75
CA VAL A 74 -23.94 1.61 -1.14
C VAL A 74 -23.61 0.73 0.05
N ASP A 75 -22.47 0.05 -0.02
CA ASP A 75 -22.01 -0.83 1.05
C ASP A 75 -20.53 -0.60 1.33
N CYS A 76 -20.16 -0.74 2.61
CA CYS A 76 -18.77 -0.79 3.04
C CYS A 76 -18.36 -2.25 3.18
N GLY A 77 -17.17 -2.60 2.72
CA GLY A 77 -16.65 -3.94 2.86
C GLY A 77 -15.13 -3.99 2.82
N ILE A 78 -14.62 -5.20 2.63
CA ILE A 78 -13.20 -5.51 2.50
C ILE A 78 -12.87 -6.06 1.11
N VAL A 79 -11.58 -6.07 0.78
CA VAL A 79 -11.07 -6.77 -0.40
C VAL A 79 -10.69 -8.20 -0.01
N THR A 80 -11.27 -9.18 -0.72
CA THR A 80 -10.99 -10.60 -0.50
C THR A 80 -9.56 -10.97 -0.92
N ASP A 81 -9.09 -12.15 -0.53
CA ASP A 81 -7.78 -12.66 -0.94
C ASP A 81 -7.64 -12.80 -2.46
N ASP A 82 -8.75 -13.07 -3.16
CA ASP A 82 -8.81 -13.12 -4.62
C ASP A 82 -8.76 -11.75 -5.31
N GLY A 83 -8.68 -10.65 -4.55
CA GLY A 83 -8.71 -9.29 -5.07
C GLY A 83 -10.09 -8.82 -5.52
N CYS A 84 -11.16 -9.36 -4.93
CA CYS A 84 -12.54 -8.99 -5.24
C CYS A 84 -13.14 -8.14 -4.12
N CYS A 85 -14.05 -7.22 -4.47
CA CYS A 85 -14.86 -6.51 -3.49
C CYS A 85 -15.88 -7.48 -2.86
N SER A 86 -15.89 -7.56 -1.52
CA SER A 86 -16.84 -8.40 -0.77
C SER A 86 -18.31 -7.95 -0.94
N CYS A 87 -18.57 -6.68 -1.24
CA CYS A 87 -19.93 -6.16 -1.41
C CYS A 87 -20.55 -6.54 -2.76
N CYS A 88 -19.82 -6.31 -3.86
CA CYS A 88 -20.37 -6.48 -5.21
C CYS A 88 -19.81 -7.71 -5.96
N GLY A 89 -18.80 -8.37 -5.41
CA GLY A 89 -18.06 -9.48 -6.03
C GLY A 89 -17.18 -9.06 -7.22
N GLY A 90 -17.10 -7.76 -7.52
CA GLY A 90 -16.30 -7.23 -8.62
C GLY A 90 -14.80 -7.38 -8.36
N ARG A 91 -14.06 -7.88 -9.34
CA ARG A 91 -12.59 -7.92 -9.30
C ARG A 91 -12.07 -6.48 -9.39
N LEU A 92 -11.20 -6.11 -8.45
CA LEU A 92 -10.57 -4.78 -8.43
C LEU A 92 -9.36 -4.74 -9.34
N LYS A 93 -9.09 -3.56 -9.90
CA LYS A 93 -7.90 -3.29 -10.70
C LYS A 93 -6.66 -3.49 -9.85
N GLN A 94 -5.75 -4.30 -10.38
CA GLN A 94 -4.45 -4.48 -9.79
C GLN A 94 -3.55 -3.30 -10.17
N LEU A 95 -2.72 -2.91 -9.22
CA LEU A 95 -1.65 -1.95 -9.42
C LEU A 95 -0.58 -2.60 -10.29
N THR A 96 -0.15 -1.89 -11.32
CA THR A 96 0.86 -2.37 -12.26
C THR A 96 1.85 -1.25 -12.55
N VAL A 97 3.11 -1.64 -12.74
CA VAL A 97 4.17 -0.80 -13.30
C VAL A 97 4.71 -1.54 -14.53
N SER A 98 4.71 -0.86 -15.68
CA SER A 98 5.28 -1.43 -16.91
C SER A 98 6.80 -1.58 -16.77
N ASP A 99 7.43 -2.38 -17.63
CA ASP A 99 8.89 -2.51 -17.61
C ASP A 99 9.55 -1.18 -18.00
N GLU A 100 8.97 -0.47 -18.97
CA GLU A 100 9.42 0.84 -19.41
C GLU A 100 9.32 1.90 -18.30
N ASP A 101 8.20 1.93 -17.57
CA ASP A 101 7.99 2.82 -16.43
C ASP A 101 8.97 2.51 -15.29
N PHE A 102 9.21 1.22 -15.03
CA PHE A 102 10.14 0.77 -13.99
C PHE A 102 11.57 1.16 -14.33
N ASP A 103 12.01 0.94 -15.58
CA ASP A 103 13.37 1.25 -16.02
C ASP A 103 13.61 2.77 -16.02
N SER A 104 12.66 3.56 -16.51
CA SER A 104 12.73 5.03 -16.46
C SER A 104 12.85 5.55 -15.02
N MET A 105 11.99 5.03 -14.12
CA MET A 105 12.04 5.35 -12.69
C MET A 105 13.36 4.96 -12.05
N LYS A 106 13.89 3.76 -12.37
CA LYS A 106 15.16 3.25 -11.85
C LYS A 106 16.34 4.11 -12.29
N GLU A 107 16.40 4.50 -13.56
CA GLU A 107 17.44 5.39 -14.07
C GLU A 107 17.42 6.76 -13.37
N GLU A 108 16.22 7.29 -13.13
CA GLU A 108 16.06 8.54 -12.41
C GLU A 108 16.42 8.43 -10.93
N ALA A 109 16.13 7.30 -10.28
CA ALA A 109 16.61 7.01 -8.93
C ALA A 109 18.13 7.09 -8.88
N PHE A 110 18.81 6.46 -9.82
CA PHE A 110 20.26 6.48 -9.87
C PHE A 110 20.85 7.86 -10.18
N ARG A 111 20.13 8.72 -10.91
CA ARG A 111 20.54 10.12 -11.17
C ARG A 111 20.23 11.09 -10.02
N GLY A 112 19.08 10.92 -9.37
CA GLY A 112 18.47 11.89 -8.47
C GLY A 112 18.93 11.81 -7.02
N VAL A 113 19.41 10.65 -6.57
CA VAL A 113 19.84 10.49 -5.18
C VAL A 113 21.03 11.41 -4.89
N ARG A 114 21.08 11.92 -3.65
CA ARG A 114 22.22 12.57 -2.99
C ARG A 114 23.47 11.68 -2.88
N PHE A 115 23.74 10.80 -3.86
CA PHE A 115 24.88 9.89 -3.93
C PHE A 115 26.23 10.62 -4.02
N GLN A 116 26.26 11.93 -4.26
CA GLN A 116 27.52 12.67 -4.32
C GLN A 116 28.19 12.84 -2.94
N SER A 117 27.43 12.97 -1.84
CA SER A 117 28.03 13.10 -0.49
C SER A 117 28.34 11.76 0.17
N LEU A 118 27.76 10.66 -0.30
CA LEU A 118 28.02 9.28 0.17
C LEU A 118 28.75 8.41 -0.87
N ALA A 119 29.30 9.00 -1.94
CA ALA A 119 29.87 8.28 -3.09
C ALA A 119 30.85 7.16 -2.70
N LYS A 120 31.69 7.38 -1.67
CA LYS A 120 32.62 6.36 -1.18
C LYS A 120 31.94 5.20 -0.45
N ALA A 121 30.92 5.48 0.36
CA ALA A 121 30.16 4.45 1.07
C ALA A 121 29.27 3.63 0.12
N PHE A 122 28.83 4.23 -0.99
CA PHE A 122 28.07 3.55 -2.03
C PHE A 122 28.94 2.82 -3.04
N ALA A 123 30.20 3.20 -3.27
CA ALA A 123 31.07 2.50 -4.22
C ALA A 123 31.28 1.03 -3.84
N SER A 124 31.59 0.74 -2.57
CA SER A 124 31.71 -0.63 -2.07
C SER A 124 30.39 -1.39 -2.14
N PHE A 125 29.28 -0.70 -1.88
CA PHE A 125 27.95 -1.30 -1.95
C PHE A 125 27.57 -1.66 -3.39
N ARG A 126 27.80 -0.76 -4.33
CA ARG A 126 27.54 -0.98 -5.76
C ARG A 126 28.40 -2.10 -6.32
N GLN A 127 29.66 -2.19 -5.90
CA GLN A 127 30.51 -3.33 -6.23
C GLN A 127 29.90 -4.62 -5.66
N PHE A 128 29.52 -4.64 -4.38
CA PHE A 128 28.85 -5.78 -3.77
C PHE A 128 27.58 -6.20 -4.54
N LEU A 129 26.74 -5.24 -4.94
CA LEU A 129 25.54 -5.52 -5.76
C LEU A 129 25.90 -6.10 -7.12
N SER A 130 26.94 -5.58 -7.80
CA SER A 130 27.36 -6.11 -9.11
C SER A 130 27.82 -7.57 -9.06
N GLU A 131 28.33 -8.01 -7.90
CA GLU A 131 28.83 -9.37 -7.69
C GLU A 131 27.76 -10.34 -7.17
N ASN A 132 26.69 -9.84 -6.53
CA ASN A 132 25.74 -10.68 -5.78
C ASN A 132 24.28 -10.55 -6.21
N ALA A 133 23.88 -9.48 -6.91
CA ALA A 133 22.52 -9.33 -7.45
C ALA A 133 22.29 -10.31 -8.63
N PRO A 134 21.03 -10.66 -8.96
CA PRO A 134 19.77 -10.16 -8.39
C PRO A 134 19.34 -10.88 -7.09
N PHE A 135 18.63 -10.14 -6.24
CA PHE A 135 17.94 -10.67 -5.06
C PHE A 135 16.44 -10.79 -5.30
N ASP A 136 15.80 -11.77 -4.67
CA ASP A 136 14.34 -11.88 -4.68
C ASP A 136 13.72 -10.94 -3.64
N VAL A 137 14.44 -10.72 -2.52
CA VAL A 137 14.00 -9.87 -1.42
C VAL A 137 15.19 -9.22 -0.71
N VAL A 138 15.03 -7.94 -0.36
CA VAL A 138 15.97 -7.16 0.44
C VAL A 138 15.33 -6.85 1.80
N VAL A 139 16.04 -7.16 2.87
CA VAL A 139 15.56 -7.05 4.25
C VAL A 139 16.29 -5.93 4.98
N ASP A 140 15.51 -5.04 5.61
CA ASP A 140 16.01 -4.06 6.55
C ASP A 140 16.19 -4.66 7.94
N GLY A 141 17.44 -4.89 8.33
CA GLY A 141 17.79 -5.36 9.67
C GLY A 141 17.72 -4.27 10.74
N TYR A 142 17.66 -2.98 10.40
CA TYR A 142 17.65 -1.89 11.38
C TYR A 142 16.28 -1.76 12.04
N THR A 143 15.25 -1.59 11.23
CA THR A 143 13.88 -1.39 11.68
C THR A 143 13.31 -2.71 12.22
N THR A 144 13.53 -3.81 11.50
CA THR A 144 13.10 -5.16 11.90
C THR A 144 13.70 -5.62 13.23
N GLY A 145 15.00 -5.41 13.46
CA GLY A 145 15.61 -5.80 14.74
C GLY A 145 14.97 -5.08 15.94
N SER A 146 14.54 -3.85 15.73
CA SER A 146 14.00 -2.95 16.74
C SER A 146 12.49 -3.13 17.01
N LEU A 147 11.83 -4.09 16.35
CA LEU A 147 10.41 -4.41 16.54
C LEU A 147 10.08 -4.67 18.02
N GLY A 148 9.09 -3.99 18.57
CA GLY A 148 8.72 -4.14 19.99
C GLY A 148 9.66 -3.44 20.98
N GLY A 149 10.45 -2.47 20.54
CA GLY A 149 11.21 -1.55 21.38
C GLY A 149 12.68 -1.94 21.62
N PRO A 150 13.40 -1.21 22.50
CA PRO A 150 14.81 -1.45 22.79
C PRO A 150 15.05 -2.89 23.24
N ALA A 151 15.92 -3.61 22.52
CA ALA A 151 16.24 -5.01 22.77
C ALA A 151 17.76 -5.23 22.79
N SER A 152 18.21 -6.29 23.47
CA SER A 152 19.61 -6.73 23.39
C SER A 152 19.96 -7.17 21.97
N ASN A 153 21.24 -7.19 21.62
CA ASN A 153 21.69 -7.63 20.30
C ASN A 153 21.23 -9.06 19.98
N ASP A 154 21.25 -9.95 20.97
CA ASP A 154 20.84 -11.36 20.79
C ASP A 154 19.35 -11.47 20.43
N VAL A 155 18.51 -10.65 21.06
CA VAL A 155 17.07 -10.62 20.74
C VAL A 155 16.84 -10.04 19.34
N GLN A 156 17.55 -8.97 18.97
CA GLN A 156 17.46 -8.39 17.61
C GLN A 156 17.91 -9.41 16.55
N LEU A 157 19.03 -10.08 16.82
CA LEU A 157 19.58 -11.11 15.95
C LEU A 157 18.60 -12.26 15.75
N LYS A 158 18.04 -12.78 16.85
CA LYS A 158 17.07 -13.87 16.83
C LYS A 158 15.82 -13.53 16.01
N ARG A 159 15.29 -12.31 16.16
CA ARG A 159 14.16 -11.81 15.37
C ARG A 159 14.46 -11.80 13.88
N ILE A 160 15.65 -11.32 13.49
CA ILE A 160 16.07 -11.28 12.08
C ILE A 160 16.28 -12.69 11.53
N GLU A 161 16.88 -13.60 12.29
CA GLU A 161 17.05 -14.99 11.90
C GLU A 161 15.70 -15.69 11.67
N ASP A 162 14.74 -15.48 12.58
CA ASP A 162 13.41 -16.06 12.48
C ASP A 162 12.64 -15.49 11.28
N LEU A 163 12.75 -14.17 11.03
CA LEU A 163 12.19 -13.54 9.84
C LEU A 163 12.77 -14.13 8.55
N ILE A 164 14.09 -14.22 8.43
CA ILE A 164 14.73 -14.74 7.21
C ILE A 164 14.37 -16.21 7.01
N ARG A 165 14.26 -17.00 8.09
CA ARG A 165 13.75 -18.37 7.99
C ARG A 165 12.35 -18.39 7.40
N LEU A 166 11.45 -17.54 7.88
CA LEU A 166 10.08 -17.43 7.38
C LEU A 166 10.06 -17.06 5.88
N LEU A 167 10.85 -16.06 5.48
CA LEU A 167 10.98 -15.65 4.08
C LEU A 167 11.41 -16.82 3.17
N LYS A 168 12.34 -17.66 3.62
CA LYS A 168 12.82 -18.81 2.84
C LYS A 168 11.85 -20.00 2.88
N SER A 169 11.27 -20.32 4.03
CA SER A 169 10.47 -21.55 4.21
C SER A 169 9.01 -21.39 3.81
N GLU A 170 8.40 -20.25 4.13
CA GLU A 170 6.97 -20.00 3.87
C GLU A 170 6.74 -19.28 2.55
N LEU A 171 7.58 -18.27 2.23
CA LEU A 171 7.45 -17.48 1.01
C LEU A 171 8.39 -17.93 -0.12
N ASN A 172 9.25 -18.92 0.13
CA ASN A 172 10.14 -19.54 -0.85
C ASN A 172 11.11 -18.56 -1.55
N PHE A 173 11.51 -17.49 -0.86
CA PHE A 173 12.56 -16.59 -1.34
C PHE A 173 13.92 -17.30 -1.31
N LYS A 174 14.64 -17.29 -2.43
CA LYS A 174 15.93 -18.01 -2.57
C LYS A 174 17.09 -17.07 -2.26
N ASN A 175 17.11 -15.93 -2.95
CA ASN A 175 18.17 -14.93 -2.91
C ASN A 175 17.76 -13.79 -1.97
N VAL A 176 18.15 -13.90 -0.70
CA VAL A 176 17.85 -12.91 0.33
C VAL A 176 19.07 -12.03 0.57
N LEU A 177 18.90 -10.71 0.54
CA LEU A 177 19.90 -9.75 1.04
C LEU A 177 19.44 -9.17 2.38
N LEU A 178 20.29 -9.24 3.39
CA LEU A 178 20.11 -8.54 4.66
C LEU A 178 21.04 -7.32 4.73
N ILE A 179 20.45 -6.13 4.89
CA ILE A 179 21.17 -4.90 5.16
C ILE A 179 21.06 -4.62 6.65
N THR A 180 22.18 -4.63 7.39
CA THR A 180 22.15 -4.52 8.86
C THR A 180 23.40 -3.85 9.44
N ARG A 181 23.47 -3.74 10.76
CA ARG A 181 24.60 -3.17 11.50
C ARG A 181 25.76 -4.17 11.54
N GLN A 182 26.99 -3.65 11.48
CA GLN A 182 28.22 -4.46 11.62
C GLN A 182 28.20 -5.41 12.82
N ARG A 183 27.60 -4.99 13.93
CA ARG A 183 27.55 -5.78 15.18
C ARG A 183 26.70 -7.06 15.06
N LEU A 184 25.80 -7.15 14.07
CA LEU A 184 24.94 -8.32 13.83
C LEU A 184 25.53 -9.27 12.76
N MET A 185 26.73 -8.99 12.24
CA MET A 185 27.36 -9.75 11.16
C MET A 185 28.08 -11.02 11.60
N HIS A 186 28.05 -11.35 12.89
CA HIS A 186 28.78 -12.48 13.47
C HIS A 186 27.96 -13.78 13.53
N SER A 187 26.71 -13.78 13.07
CA SER A 187 25.87 -14.99 13.06
C SER A 187 26.16 -15.84 11.83
N ASP A 188 26.74 -17.02 12.05
CA ASP A 188 26.98 -18.03 11.01
C ASP A 188 25.67 -18.44 10.33
N LEU A 189 24.59 -18.58 11.11
CA LEU A 189 23.27 -18.94 10.62
C LEU A 189 22.74 -17.92 9.60
N LEU A 190 22.97 -16.62 9.81
CA LEU A 190 22.58 -15.60 8.84
C LEU A 190 23.38 -15.71 7.54
N HIS A 191 24.69 -15.98 7.61
CA HIS A 191 25.54 -16.17 6.42
C HIS A 191 25.14 -17.38 5.59
N GLU A 192 24.58 -18.41 6.21
CA GLU A 192 24.03 -19.57 5.50
C GLU A 192 22.70 -19.25 4.79
N MET A 193 21.87 -18.39 5.38
CA MET A 193 20.52 -18.12 4.88
C MET A 193 20.44 -16.95 3.90
N ALA A 194 21.31 -15.96 4.01
CA ALA A 194 21.25 -14.71 3.25
C ALA A 194 22.65 -14.17 2.89
N LYS A 195 22.70 -13.28 1.91
CA LYS A 195 23.84 -12.38 1.72
C LYS A 195 23.72 -11.22 2.70
N LEU A 196 24.83 -10.78 3.27
CA LEU A 196 24.84 -9.74 4.29
C LEU A 196 25.64 -8.54 3.82
N TYR A 197 25.12 -7.33 4.03
CA TYR A 197 25.84 -6.09 3.81
C TYR A 197 25.70 -5.17 5.01
N SER A 198 26.83 -4.65 5.51
CA SER A 198 26.83 -3.77 6.67
C SER A 198 26.85 -2.31 6.24
N VAL A 199 25.94 -1.54 6.83
CA VAL A 199 25.94 -0.08 6.66
C VAL A 199 26.44 0.54 7.96
N THR A 200 27.32 1.53 7.87
CA THR A 200 27.84 2.22 9.06
C THR A 200 26.99 3.43 9.44
N ASN A 201 26.29 4.01 8.47
CA ASN A 201 25.44 5.18 8.63
C ASN A 201 23.95 4.80 8.49
N ILE A 202 23.18 4.93 9.57
CA ILE A 202 21.73 4.67 9.57
C ILE A 202 20.98 5.46 8.48
N PHE A 203 21.42 6.68 8.19
CA PHE A 203 20.81 7.55 7.17
C PHE A 203 21.08 7.07 5.73
N ALA A 204 21.97 6.10 5.56
CA ALA A 204 22.24 5.45 4.28
C ALA A 204 21.50 4.11 4.13
N SER A 205 20.85 3.60 5.18
CA SER A 205 20.17 2.29 5.16
C SER A 205 19.04 2.27 4.12
N ASP A 206 18.12 3.23 4.19
CA ASP A 206 16.99 3.33 3.24
C ASP A 206 17.46 3.46 1.79
N ALA A 207 18.51 4.25 1.57
CA ALA A 207 19.11 4.40 0.26
C ALA A 207 19.74 3.09 -0.22
N CYS A 208 20.42 2.32 0.64
CA CYS A 208 20.97 1.01 0.27
C CYS A 208 19.85 -0.01 -0.01
N LEU A 209 18.77 -0.01 0.78
CA LEU A 209 17.61 -0.90 0.61
C LEU A 209 16.94 -0.68 -0.74
N ILE A 210 16.59 0.57 -1.04
CA ILE A 210 15.93 0.95 -2.29
C ILE A 210 16.87 0.66 -3.47
N ASP A 211 18.15 0.98 -3.34
CA ASP A 211 19.14 0.75 -4.39
C ASP A 211 19.34 -0.74 -4.70
N ALA A 212 19.46 -1.59 -3.68
CA ALA A 212 19.53 -3.04 -3.88
C ALA A 212 18.28 -3.60 -4.56
N ALA A 213 17.10 -3.17 -4.14
CA ALA A 213 15.84 -3.64 -4.69
C ALA A 213 15.67 -3.22 -6.16
N LEU A 214 15.93 -1.95 -6.49
CA LEU A 214 15.90 -1.47 -7.87
C LEU A 214 16.93 -2.15 -8.77
N ASN A 215 18.16 -2.40 -8.28
CA ASN A 215 19.16 -3.15 -9.05
C ASN A 215 18.75 -4.61 -9.26
N SER A 216 18.05 -5.22 -8.30
CA SER A 216 17.60 -6.62 -8.39
C SER A 216 16.43 -6.82 -9.35
N GLY A 217 15.65 -5.77 -9.62
CA GLY A 217 14.64 -5.75 -10.67
C GLY A 217 13.23 -5.48 -10.17
N LYS A 218 12.28 -5.39 -11.11
CA LYS A 218 10.88 -5.00 -10.84
C LYS A 218 10.18 -5.90 -9.83
N ASP A 219 10.56 -7.17 -9.78
CA ASP A 219 9.92 -8.19 -8.93
C ASP A 219 10.62 -8.40 -7.58
N CYS A 220 11.66 -7.63 -7.28
CA CYS A 220 12.31 -7.68 -5.97
C CYS A 220 11.41 -7.08 -4.89
N TYR A 221 11.26 -7.80 -3.77
CA TYR A 221 10.54 -7.34 -2.59
C TYR A 221 11.45 -6.57 -1.63
N ILE A 222 10.84 -5.72 -0.80
CA ILE A 222 11.50 -5.04 0.33
C ILE A 222 10.78 -5.41 1.61
N VAL A 223 11.51 -5.89 2.61
CA VAL A 223 10.98 -6.19 3.94
C VAL A 223 11.51 -5.16 4.93
N SER A 224 10.63 -4.39 5.56
CA SER A 224 10.97 -3.35 6.55
C SER A 224 9.78 -3.10 7.46
N SER A 225 9.99 -2.68 8.70
CA SER A 225 8.86 -2.34 9.60
C SER A 225 8.26 -0.99 9.25
N GLU A 226 9.09 -0.07 8.75
CA GLU A 226 8.66 1.22 8.25
C GLU A 226 8.79 1.24 6.74
N MET A 227 7.82 1.86 6.06
CA MET A 227 7.85 2.03 4.62
C MET A 227 9.09 2.85 4.24
N PRO A 228 10.03 2.31 3.44
CA PRO A 228 11.22 3.05 3.04
C PRO A 228 10.81 4.30 2.28
N ASN A 229 11.36 5.43 2.68
CA ASN A 229 11.15 6.71 2.03
C ASN A 229 12.49 7.24 1.56
N LEU A 230 12.57 7.59 0.28
CA LEU A 230 13.67 8.40 -0.20
C LEU A 230 13.23 9.86 -0.27
N ILE A 231 14.18 10.77 -0.02
CA ILE A 231 14.00 12.18 -0.27
C ILE A 231 14.28 12.42 -1.77
N TRP A 232 13.23 12.64 -2.54
CA TRP A 232 13.25 12.72 -4.01
C TRP A 232 13.28 14.17 -4.52
N ASP A 233 14.25 14.97 -4.10
CA ASP A 233 14.31 16.41 -4.46
C ASP A 233 14.46 16.69 -5.98
N LYS A 234 14.61 15.66 -6.83
CA LYS A 234 14.96 15.76 -8.26
C LYS A 234 14.14 14.88 -9.20
N PHE A 235 13.11 14.20 -8.71
CA PHE A 235 12.30 13.35 -9.55
C PHE A 235 11.26 14.15 -10.32
N ASN A 236 11.01 13.76 -11.56
CA ASN A 236 9.78 14.12 -12.24
C ASN A 236 8.60 13.39 -11.58
N ASP A 237 7.47 14.04 -11.69
CA ASP A 237 6.17 13.65 -11.16
C ASP A 237 5.76 12.21 -11.52
N GLN A 238 5.99 11.78 -12.76
CA GLN A 238 5.63 10.44 -13.23
C GLN A 238 6.52 9.35 -12.60
N CYS A 239 7.82 9.60 -12.46
CA CYS A 239 8.73 8.66 -11.82
C CYS A 239 8.44 8.54 -10.32
N GLN A 240 8.04 9.63 -9.66
CA GLN A 240 7.62 9.59 -8.26
C GLN A 240 6.36 8.73 -8.09
N LEU A 241 5.36 8.91 -8.98
CA LEU A 241 4.15 8.09 -9.02
C LEU A 241 4.48 6.60 -9.22
N ASN A 242 5.28 6.28 -10.24
CA ASN A 242 5.69 4.92 -10.54
C ASN A 242 6.43 4.27 -9.36
N PHE A 243 7.25 5.05 -8.64
CA PHE A 243 7.94 4.58 -7.44
C PHE A 243 7.01 4.26 -6.29
N LEU A 244 6.05 5.16 -5.99
CA LEU A 244 5.05 4.89 -4.96
C LEU A 244 4.27 3.61 -5.28
N ARG A 245 3.87 3.44 -6.54
CA ARG A 245 3.14 2.24 -6.98
C ARG A 245 3.98 0.99 -6.84
N TRP A 246 5.18 0.98 -7.42
CA TRP A 246 6.10 -0.16 -7.32
C TRP A 246 6.36 -0.53 -5.86
N LYS A 247 6.59 0.47 -4.99
CA LYS A 247 6.81 0.28 -3.57
C LYS A 247 5.61 -0.37 -2.88
N GLU A 248 4.39 0.09 -3.13
CA GLU A 248 3.17 -0.55 -2.62
C GLU A 248 3.02 -2.00 -3.09
N MET A 249 3.46 -2.31 -4.31
CA MET A 249 3.40 -3.66 -4.87
C MET A 249 4.48 -4.61 -4.30
N ARG A 250 5.52 -4.09 -3.64
CA ARG A 250 6.74 -4.84 -3.30
C ARG A 250 7.17 -4.73 -1.84
N TRP A 251 6.57 -3.83 -1.06
CA TRP A 251 6.86 -3.72 0.36
C TRP A 251 6.08 -4.74 1.19
N ILE A 252 6.81 -5.47 2.03
CA ILE A 252 6.29 -6.37 3.05
C ILE A 252 6.60 -5.74 4.41
N CYS A 253 5.56 -5.44 5.19
CA CYS A 253 5.74 -4.91 6.53
C CYS A 253 6.15 -6.03 7.50
N SER A 254 7.33 -5.90 8.13
CA SER A 254 7.85 -6.94 9.03
C SER A 254 7.11 -7.02 10.37
N GLU A 255 6.30 -6.01 10.74
CA GLU A 255 5.48 -6.05 11.96
C GLU A 255 4.38 -7.11 11.93
N HIS A 256 3.98 -7.56 10.73
CA HIS A 256 2.97 -8.61 10.56
C HIS A 256 3.52 -10.03 10.77
N ALA A 257 4.84 -10.17 10.93
CA ALA A 257 5.42 -11.37 11.51
C ALA A 257 5.32 -11.24 13.04
N ASP A 258 4.22 -11.68 13.65
CA ASP A 258 4.17 -11.81 15.11
C ASP A 258 5.10 -12.95 15.54
N LEU A 259 6.37 -12.61 15.76
CA LEU A 259 7.43 -13.57 16.10
C LEU A 259 7.28 -14.15 17.53
N ASN A 260 6.33 -13.67 18.33
CA ASN A 260 6.17 -14.01 19.75
C ASN A 260 4.77 -14.56 20.13
N SER A 261 3.83 -14.72 19.21
CA SER A 261 2.51 -15.31 19.53
C SER A 261 2.47 -16.82 19.25
N SER A 262 1.75 -17.55 20.09
CA SER A 262 1.39 -18.97 19.86
C SER A 262 0.55 -19.21 18.60
N HIS A 263 0.08 -18.12 17.98
CA HIS A 263 -0.52 -18.10 16.65
C HIS A 263 0.55 -17.61 15.68
N GLN A 264 1.00 -18.45 14.75
CA GLN A 264 1.87 -18.03 13.65
C GLN A 264 1.11 -17.04 12.77
N SER A 265 1.29 -15.73 12.99
CA SER A 265 0.88 -14.72 12.02
C SER A 265 1.86 -14.81 10.85
N THR A 266 1.41 -15.37 9.72
CA THR A 266 2.19 -15.43 8.48
C THR A 266 2.45 -14.02 7.95
N LEU A 267 3.67 -13.74 7.46
CA LEU A 267 3.96 -12.47 6.77
C LEU A 267 2.94 -12.24 5.65
N GLN A 268 2.26 -11.09 5.70
CA GLN A 268 1.30 -10.73 4.67
C GLN A 268 2.03 -10.18 3.44
N MET A 269 1.85 -10.86 2.31
CA MET A 269 2.30 -10.34 1.01
C MET A 269 1.48 -9.10 0.63
N PRO A 270 2.10 -8.08 0.02
CA PRO A 270 1.36 -6.91 -0.45
C PRO A 270 0.30 -7.35 -1.48
N LYS A 271 -0.91 -6.82 -1.32
CA LYS A 271 -1.98 -6.94 -2.31
C LYS A 271 -1.94 -5.69 -3.19
N PRO A 272 -1.39 -5.77 -4.42
CA PRO A 272 -1.20 -4.62 -5.29
C PRO A 272 -2.55 -4.20 -5.88
N LEU A 273 -3.37 -3.51 -5.12
CA LEU A 273 -4.69 -3.05 -5.52
C LEU A 273 -4.64 -1.56 -5.83
N CYS A 274 -5.61 -1.07 -6.60
CA CYS A 274 -5.75 0.36 -6.87
C CYS A 274 -5.69 1.18 -5.57
N PRO A 275 -4.84 2.22 -5.50
CA PRO A 275 -4.45 2.81 -4.23
C PRO A 275 -5.55 3.64 -3.56
N ASN A 276 -6.49 4.22 -4.33
CA ASN A 276 -7.45 5.18 -3.78
C ASN A 276 -8.86 5.11 -4.40
N VAL A 277 -9.02 5.00 -5.73
CA VAL A 277 -10.35 4.96 -6.35
C VAL A 277 -10.37 4.23 -7.69
N GLU A 278 -11.47 3.53 -7.98
CA GLU A 278 -11.67 2.87 -9.26
C GLU A 278 -13.14 2.90 -9.70
N LYS A 279 -13.37 3.06 -11.01
CA LYS A 279 -14.62 2.70 -11.67
C LYS A 279 -14.52 1.27 -12.24
N ASN A 280 -15.33 0.36 -11.72
CA ASN A 280 -15.37 -1.03 -12.15
C ASN A 280 -16.41 -1.21 -13.27
N GLY A 281 -16.08 -0.75 -14.48
CA GLY A 281 -16.96 -0.77 -15.65
C GLY A 281 -18.32 -0.10 -15.37
N ASP A 282 -19.42 -0.76 -15.75
CA ASP A 282 -20.78 -0.31 -15.44
C ASP A 282 -21.27 -0.74 -14.05
N HIS A 283 -20.47 -1.54 -13.33
CA HIS A 283 -20.88 -2.18 -12.09
C HIS A 283 -20.84 -1.23 -10.90
N GLY A 284 -19.95 -0.24 -10.89
CA GLY A 284 -19.92 0.73 -9.81
C GLY A 284 -18.60 1.44 -9.60
N TYR A 285 -18.55 2.20 -8.53
CA TYR A 285 -17.37 2.94 -8.07
C TYR A 285 -16.90 2.36 -6.74
N HIS A 286 -15.59 2.25 -6.59
CA HIS A 286 -14.92 1.79 -5.39
C HIS A 286 -13.99 2.88 -4.90
N PHE A 287 -14.15 3.31 -3.64
CA PHE A 287 -13.21 4.23 -3.00
C PHE A 287 -12.58 3.51 -1.82
N ARG A 288 -11.27 3.56 -1.74
CA ARG A 288 -10.55 3.13 -0.55
C ARG A 288 -10.68 4.23 0.50
N PHE A 289 -10.93 3.86 1.74
CA PHE A 289 -11.03 4.81 2.85
C PHE A 289 -10.31 4.26 4.08
N VAL A 290 -9.82 5.17 4.92
CA VAL A 290 -9.18 4.83 6.20
C VAL A 290 -10.29 4.48 7.20
N LEU A 291 -10.24 3.32 7.84
CA LEU A 291 -11.05 3.09 9.04
C LEU A 291 -10.32 3.73 10.22
N THR A 292 -10.86 4.83 10.75
CA THR A 292 -10.41 5.39 12.03
C THR A 292 -11.04 4.58 13.16
N GLY A 293 -10.29 3.62 13.70
CA GLY A 293 -10.69 2.95 14.94
C GLY A 293 -10.65 3.94 16.11
N ASN A 294 -11.78 4.15 16.78
CA ASN A 294 -11.78 4.74 18.12
C ASN A 294 -11.28 3.67 19.10
N ASP A 295 -9.98 3.67 19.39
CA ASP A 295 -9.45 2.83 20.47
C ASP A 295 -9.45 3.66 21.78
N ASP A 296 -10.59 3.64 22.45
CA ASP A 296 -10.68 3.95 23.87
C ASP A 296 -10.02 2.79 24.64
N THR A 297 -8.69 2.80 24.78
CA THR A 297 -7.97 2.36 26.00
C THR A 297 -6.47 2.57 25.89
N ASN A 298 -5.89 3.00 27.01
CA ASN A 298 -4.46 3.15 27.26
C ASN A 298 -3.64 1.95 26.76
N ASN A 299 -3.05 2.04 25.57
CA ASN A 299 -1.70 1.57 25.29
C ASN A 299 -1.22 2.19 23.98
N LYS A 300 0.03 2.67 23.97
CA LYS A 300 0.71 3.24 22.79
C LYS A 300 1.02 2.14 21.76
N THR A 301 -0.01 1.56 21.15
CA THR A 301 0.14 0.52 20.15
C THR A 301 -0.82 0.76 18.99
N LYS A 302 -0.20 1.03 17.85
CA LYS A 302 -0.59 0.57 16.51
C LYS A 302 -1.87 1.17 15.92
N ASN A 303 -1.67 2.20 15.10
CA ASN A 303 -2.52 2.45 13.94
C ASN A 303 -2.44 1.24 13.01
N ILE A 304 -3.21 0.19 13.28
CA ILE A 304 -3.54 -0.80 12.26
C ILE A 304 -4.40 -0.02 11.27
N ILE A 305 -3.79 0.44 10.18
CA ILE A 305 -4.56 1.12 9.15
C ILE A 305 -5.32 0.06 8.38
N THR A 306 -6.50 -0.27 8.89
CA THR A 306 -7.46 -1.09 8.17
C THR A 306 -8.08 -0.22 7.08
N TRP A 307 -7.90 -0.63 5.83
CA TRP A 307 -8.49 0.07 4.70
C TRP A 307 -9.80 -0.61 4.33
N GLY A 308 -10.89 0.14 4.33
CA GLY A 308 -12.17 -0.31 3.81
C GLY A 308 -12.33 0.06 2.34
N ILE A 309 -13.26 -0.61 1.67
CA ILE A 309 -13.76 -0.22 0.35
C ILE A 309 -15.21 0.21 0.48
N ILE A 310 -15.54 1.43 0.07
CA ILE A 310 -16.93 1.82 -0.13
C ILE A 310 -17.29 1.61 -1.59
N THR A 311 -18.36 0.85 -1.81
CA THR A 311 -18.80 0.46 -3.14
C THR A 311 -20.16 1.08 -3.45
N PHE A 312 -20.23 1.81 -4.54
CA PHE A 312 -21.47 2.34 -5.10
C PHE A 312 -21.79 1.53 -6.35
N TYR A 313 -22.80 0.67 -6.30
CA TYR A 313 -23.07 -0.27 -7.40
C TYR A 313 -24.54 -0.35 -7.79
N LYS A 314 -24.80 -0.77 -9.02
CA LYS A 314 -26.15 -1.06 -9.52
C LYS A 314 -26.50 -2.51 -9.14
N PRO A 315 -27.54 -2.77 -8.33
CA PRO A 315 -27.88 -4.14 -7.94
C PRO A 315 -28.19 -5.01 -9.16
N LYS A 316 -27.58 -6.20 -9.28
CA LYS A 316 -27.96 -7.16 -10.32
C LYS A 316 -29.37 -7.69 -10.04
N ALA A 317 -30.23 -7.73 -11.06
CA ALA A 317 -31.61 -8.23 -10.92
C ALA A 317 -31.72 -9.66 -10.35
N SER A 318 -30.67 -10.49 -10.51
CA SER A 318 -30.57 -11.84 -9.96
C SER A 318 -30.24 -11.90 -8.46
N LEU A 319 -29.75 -10.81 -7.84
CA LEU A 319 -29.50 -10.71 -6.39
C LEU A 319 -30.71 -10.16 -5.62
N ILE A 320 -31.76 -9.70 -6.33
CA ILE A 320 -32.98 -9.14 -5.72
C ILE A 320 -33.89 -10.23 -5.12
N LYS A 321 -33.62 -11.52 -5.38
CA LYS A 321 -34.48 -12.64 -4.96
C LYS A 321 -34.06 -13.41 -3.69
N SER A 322 -32.95 -13.07 -3.01
CA SER A 322 -32.60 -13.73 -1.73
C SER A 322 -32.69 -12.86 -0.47
N ASN A 323 -32.80 -11.53 -0.56
CA ASN A 323 -32.76 -10.66 0.63
C ASN A 323 -34.12 -10.07 1.05
N ARG A 324 -35.24 -10.72 0.72
CA ARG A 324 -36.56 -10.34 1.27
C ARG A 324 -36.89 -11.01 2.62
N GLN A 325 -35.94 -11.70 3.24
CA GLN A 325 -36.13 -12.32 4.55
C GLN A 325 -34.88 -12.25 5.44
N THR A 326 -34.24 -11.08 5.53
CA THR A 326 -33.40 -10.72 6.68
C THR A 326 -33.53 -9.23 6.91
N SER A 327 -34.59 -8.85 7.63
CA SER A 327 -34.61 -7.56 8.30
C SER A 327 -33.42 -7.49 9.25
N GLN A 328 -32.67 -6.38 9.15
CA GLN A 328 -31.72 -5.87 10.15
C GLN A 328 -30.49 -6.74 10.44
N THR A 329 -29.45 -6.52 9.63
CA THR A 329 -28.11 -6.29 10.21
C THR A 329 -27.41 -5.26 9.33
N VAL A 330 -27.62 -3.99 9.67
CA VAL A 330 -26.77 -2.90 9.20
C VAL A 330 -25.43 -3.16 9.89
N LEU A 331 -24.43 -3.65 9.14
CA LEU A 331 -23.07 -3.66 9.65
C LEU A 331 -22.66 -2.19 9.80
N GLN A 332 -22.67 -1.68 11.03
CA GLN A 332 -22.10 -0.39 11.34
C GLN A 332 -20.59 -0.45 11.12
N ILE A 333 -19.93 0.69 10.96
CA ILE A 333 -18.46 0.77 10.84
C ILE A 333 -17.76 0.00 11.98
N ASN A 334 -18.39 -0.03 13.16
CA ASN A 334 -17.95 -0.81 14.32
C ASN A 334 -17.99 -2.34 14.11
N ASP A 335 -18.87 -2.86 13.26
CA ASP A 335 -18.98 -4.30 13.03
C ASP A 335 -17.91 -4.82 12.05
N CYS A 336 -17.33 -3.95 11.21
CA CYS A 336 -16.14 -4.29 10.41
C CYS A 336 -14.89 -4.43 11.28
N LEU A 337 -14.81 -3.75 12.43
CA LEU A 337 -13.70 -3.88 13.39
C LEU A 337 -13.72 -5.23 14.14
N GLN A 338 -14.85 -5.94 14.17
CA GLN A 338 -14.96 -7.25 14.83
C GLN A 338 -14.64 -8.45 13.93
N LEU A 339 -14.44 -8.21 12.62
CA LEU A 339 -14.15 -9.25 11.62
C LEU A 339 -12.64 -9.34 11.28
N ILE A 340 -11.80 -8.65 12.04
CA ILE A 340 -10.33 -8.66 12.03
C ILE A 340 -9.88 -9.08 13.42
#